data_AF-A0A5N5ZU75-F1
#
_entry.id   AF-A0A5N5ZU75-F1
#
_cell.length_a   1.000
_cell.length_b   1.000
_cell.length_c   1.000
_cell.angle_alpha   90.00
_cell.angle_beta   90.00
_cell.angle_gamma   90.00
#
_symmetry.space_group_name_H-M   'P 1'
#
loop_
_entity.id
_entity.type
_entity.pdbx_description
1 polymer ?
#
loop_
_entity_poly.entity_id
_entity_poly.type
_entity_poly.pdbx_seq_one_letter_code
_entity_poly.pdbx_strand_id
1 'polypeptide(L)'
;MRPSIPDYRPEWNGAAELASAADMTAVRAAGRAVVDLVLTDDDVFYDSLSDGLQADIITPVEMLEIALKPPSDDVDVVAAARMVRAAVDRHHGTPGAAPGELTTLTDQLPPAPPELLR
;
A
#
# COMPACT_ATOMS: atom_id res chain seq x y z
N MET A 1 11.02 32.93 -7.88
CA MET A 1 9.83 32.21 -7.36
C MET A 1 9.81 30.85 -8.02
N ARG A 2 9.94 29.75 -7.26
CA ARG A 2 9.63 28.42 -7.80
C ARG A 2 8.10 28.32 -7.90
N PRO A 3 7.53 27.80 -8.99
CA PRO A 3 6.10 27.54 -9.04
C PRO A 3 5.75 26.53 -7.95
N SER A 4 4.79 26.88 -7.08
CA SER A 4 4.15 25.96 -6.15
C SER A 4 3.38 24.95 -6.99
N ILE A 5 3.98 23.79 -7.26
CA ILE A 5 3.22 22.64 -7.75
C ILE A 5 2.21 22.33 -6.64
N PRO A 6 0.90 22.25 -6.92
CA PRO A 6 -0.04 21.76 -5.91
C PRO A 6 0.43 20.38 -5.45
N ASP A 7 0.51 20.15 -4.14
CA ASP A 7 0.77 18.85 -3.52
C ASP A 7 -0.41 17.90 -3.75
N TYR A 8 -0.77 17.67 -5.00
CA TYR A 8 -1.79 16.69 -5.35
C TYR A 8 -1.19 15.31 -5.13
N ARG A 9 -1.59 14.70 -4.02
CA ARG A 9 -1.25 13.34 -3.64
C ARG A 9 -2.49 12.46 -3.83
N PRO A 10 -2.58 11.70 -4.93
CA PRO A 10 -3.79 10.93 -5.24
C PRO A 10 -4.19 9.95 -4.13
N GLU A 11 -3.21 9.40 -3.41
CA GLU A 11 -3.41 8.49 -2.29
C GLU A 11 -4.15 9.13 -1.10
N TRP A 12 -4.07 10.47 -0.96
CA TRP A 12 -4.79 11.25 0.04
C TRP A 12 -6.21 11.63 -0.37
N ASN A 13 -6.55 11.49 -1.66
CA ASN A 13 -7.87 11.85 -2.16
C ASN A 13 -8.95 10.93 -1.56
N GLY A 14 -9.81 11.46 -0.69
CA GLY A 14 -10.84 10.69 0.01
C GLY A 14 -10.31 9.84 1.18
N ALA A 15 -9.04 10.00 1.58
CA ALA A 15 -8.43 9.16 2.62
C ALA A 15 -9.03 9.42 4.01
N ALA A 16 -9.37 10.66 4.33
CA ALA A 16 -10.01 11.02 5.60
C ALA A 16 -11.41 10.43 5.72
N GLU A 17 -12.20 10.51 4.63
CA GLU A 17 -13.53 9.92 4.56
C GLU A 17 -13.46 8.40 4.70
N LEU A 18 -12.53 7.74 4.00
CA LEU A 18 -12.29 6.31 4.13
C LEU A 18 -11.86 5.92 5.54
N ALA A 19 -10.92 6.65 6.14
CA ALA A 19 -10.48 6.41 7.52
C ALA A 19 -11.64 6.52 8.53
N SER A 20 -12.56 7.47 8.31
CA SER A 20 -13.72 7.64 9.19
C SER A 20 -14.79 6.55 9.04
N ALA A 21 -14.84 5.89 7.88
CA ALA A 21 -15.86 4.90 7.54
C ALA A 21 -15.38 3.45 7.66
N ALA A 22 -14.06 3.21 7.61
CA ALA A 22 -13.46 1.89 7.66
C ALA A 22 -13.27 1.38 9.10
N ASP A 23 -13.21 0.07 9.25
CA ASP A 23 -12.68 -0.54 10.47
C ASP A 23 -11.15 -0.40 10.49
N MET A 24 -10.67 0.67 11.12
CA MET A 24 -9.24 0.96 11.20
C MET A 24 -8.44 -0.08 11.98
N THR A 25 -9.07 -0.88 12.85
CA THR A 25 -8.39 -2.00 13.51
C THR A 25 -8.07 -3.07 12.48
N ALA A 26 -9.03 -3.42 11.63
CA ALA A 26 -8.84 -4.38 10.55
C ALA A 26 -7.84 -3.88 9.51
N VAL A 27 -7.93 -2.61 9.09
CA VAL A 27 -6.98 -2.00 8.12
C VAL A 27 -5.55 -2.04 8.66
N ARG A 28 -5.34 -1.66 9.94
CA ARG A 28 -4.01 -1.70 10.56
C ARG A 28 -3.48 -3.13 10.67
N ALA A 29 -4.34 -4.11 11.01
CA ALA A 29 -3.94 -5.50 11.09
C ALA A 29 -3.54 -6.07 9.71
N ALA A 30 -4.35 -5.81 8.67
CA ALA A 30 -4.04 -6.21 7.30
C ALA A 30 -2.75 -5.53 6.80
N GLY A 31 -2.60 -4.23 7.04
CA GLY A 31 -1.39 -3.49 6.68
C GLY A 31 -0.15 -4.05 7.36
N ARG A 32 -0.26 -4.43 8.64
CA ARG A 32 0.84 -5.07 9.37
C ARG A 32 1.20 -6.43 8.78
N ALA A 33 0.21 -7.24 8.42
CA ALA A 33 0.44 -8.52 7.77
C ALA A 33 1.15 -8.39 6.42
N VAL A 34 0.82 -7.37 5.62
CA VAL A 34 1.55 -7.09 4.36
C VAL A 34 2.98 -6.67 4.63
N VAL A 35 3.21 -5.77 5.60
CA VAL A 35 4.56 -5.35 6.00
C VAL A 35 5.40 -6.53 6.47
N ASP A 36 4.87 -7.35 7.38
CA ASP A 36 5.59 -8.50 7.93
C ASP A 36 5.86 -9.56 6.85
N LEU A 37 5.01 -9.68 5.83
CA LEU A 37 5.21 -10.61 4.71
C LEU A 37 6.31 -10.12 3.74
N VAL A 38 6.32 -8.83 3.43
CA VAL A 38 7.19 -8.25 2.39
C VAL A 38 8.54 -7.78 2.93
N LEU A 39 8.58 -7.21 4.14
CA LEU A 39 9.80 -6.71 4.79
C LEU A 39 10.33 -7.69 5.85
N THR A 40 10.10 -8.98 5.66
CA THR A 40 10.66 -10.03 6.52
C THR A 40 12.19 -10.05 6.45
N ASP A 41 12.85 -10.57 7.49
CA ASP A 41 14.31 -10.69 7.55
C ASP A 41 14.89 -11.66 6.49
N ASP A 42 14.06 -12.56 5.96
CA ASP A 42 14.42 -13.50 4.90
C ASP A 42 13.77 -13.06 3.58
N ASP A 43 14.53 -12.35 2.73
CA ASP A 43 14.08 -11.73 1.49
C ASP A 43 13.44 -12.72 0.48
N VAL A 44 13.41 -14.03 0.77
CA VAL A 44 12.78 -15.10 -0.04
C VAL A 44 11.39 -14.74 -0.55
N PHE A 45 10.53 -14.11 0.27
CA PHE A 45 9.20 -13.71 -0.21
C PHE A 45 9.29 -12.58 -1.23
N TYR A 46 10.06 -11.54 -0.93
CA TYR A 46 10.26 -10.39 -1.80
C TYR A 46 10.93 -10.80 -3.13
N ASP A 47 11.95 -11.66 -3.06
CA ASP A 47 12.64 -12.24 -4.23
C ASP A 47 11.74 -13.12 -5.09
N SER A 48 10.63 -13.63 -4.55
CA SER A 48 9.64 -14.41 -5.31
C SER A 48 8.71 -13.55 -6.18
N LEU A 49 8.65 -12.24 -5.93
CA LEU A 49 7.85 -11.30 -6.71
C LEU A 49 8.53 -11.05 -8.07
N SER A 50 7.74 -10.68 -9.08
CA SER A 50 8.34 -10.21 -10.35
C SER A 50 9.13 -8.91 -10.15
N ASP A 51 10.20 -8.69 -10.92
CA ASP A 51 11.02 -7.47 -10.88
C ASP A 51 10.20 -6.17 -10.92
N GLY A 52 9.14 -6.15 -11.74
CA GLY A 52 8.24 -4.99 -11.85
C GLY A 52 7.46 -4.74 -10.56
N LEU A 53 6.95 -5.78 -9.91
CA LEU A 53 6.26 -5.65 -8.64
C LEU A 53 7.22 -5.31 -7.50
N GLN A 54 8.42 -5.92 -7.47
CA GLN A 54 9.46 -5.61 -6.48
C GLN A 54 9.77 -4.10 -6.48
N ALA A 55 10.00 -3.53 -7.66
CA ALA A 55 10.30 -2.11 -7.83
C ALA A 55 9.13 -1.20 -7.40
N ASP A 56 7.90 -1.63 -7.64
CA ASP A 56 6.71 -0.83 -7.37
C ASP A 56 6.22 -0.90 -5.92
N ILE A 57 6.45 -2.03 -5.23
CA ILE A 57 5.83 -2.32 -3.93
C ILE A 57 6.69 -1.91 -2.74
N ILE A 58 8.02 -1.89 -2.89
CA ILE A 58 8.93 -1.70 -1.75
C ILE A 58 8.71 -0.36 -1.04
N THR A 59 8.72 0.75 -1.78
CA THR A 59 8.52 2.09 -1.20
C THR A 59 7.13 2.25 -0.57
N PRO A 60 6.01 1.84 -1.21
CA PRO A 60 4.71 1.83 -0.55
C PRO A 60 4.66 1.03 0.76
N VAL A 61 5.32 -0.13 0.82
CA VAL A 61 5.33 -0.96 2.04
C VAL A 61 6.17 -0.32 3.15
N GLU A 62 7.31 0.28 2.82
CA GLU A 62 8.10 1.08 3.79
C GLU A 62 7.28 2.26 4.33
N MET A 63 6.56 2.98 3.47
CA MET A 63 5.66 4.06 3.88
C MET A 63 4.54 3.56 4.79
N LEU A 64 3.98 2.38 4.51
CA LEU A 64 2.97 1.76 5.35
C LEU A 64 3.55 1.34 6.70
N GLU A 65 4.77 0.79 6.75
CA GLU A 65 5.45 0.46 8.00
C GLU A 65 5.63 1.71 8.89
N ILE A 66 6.01 2.85 8.28
CA ILE A 66 6.13 4.12 8.98
C ILE A 66 4.76 4.61 9.47
N ALA A 67 3.73 4.57 8.62
CA ALA A 67 2.38 5.00 8.97
C ALA A 67 1.73 4.15 10.07
N LEU A 68 2.08 2.86 10.17
CA LEU A 68 1.59 1.99 11.24
C LEU A 68 2.20 2.31 12.61
N LYS A 69 3.30 3.07 12.67
CA LYS A 69 3.97 3.49 13.90
C LYS A 69 3.43 4.85 14.38
N PRO A 70 3.31 5.09 15.70
CA PRO A 70 3.05 6.42 16.22
C PRO A 70 4.16 7.41 15.81
N PRO A 71 3.86 8.71 15.58
CA PRO A 71 2.60 9.40 15.87
C PRO A 71 1.61 9.50 14.69
N SER A 72 1.79 8.71 13.63
CA SER A 72 0.96 8.77 12.40
C SER A 72 -0.52 8.49 12.68
N ASP A 73 -1.41 9.18 11.96
CA ASP A 73 -2.85 9.04 12.13
C ASP A 73 -3.47 7.98 11.21
N ASP A 74 -4.78 7.79 11.29
CA ASP A 74 -5.49 6.81 10.45
C ASP A 74 -5.52 7.21 8.97
N VAL A 75 -5.42 8.51 8.65
CA VAL A 75 -5.38 9.00 7.27
C VAL A 75 -4.05 8.64 6.62
N ASP A 76 -2.94 8.79 7.35
CA ASP A 76 -1.62 8.34 6.90
C ASP A 76 -1.61 6.84 6.58
N VAL A 77 -2.22 6.03 7.45
CA VAL A 77 -2.32 4.56 7.25
C VAL A 77 -3.15 4.25 6.01
N VAL A 78 -4.30 4.89 5.83
CA VAL A 78 -5.15 4.69 4.65
C VAL A 78 -4.42 5.09 3.37
N ALA A 79 -3.74 6.25 3.36
CA ALA A 79 -2.99 6.72 2.20
C ALA A 79 -1.89 5.72 1.81
N ALA A 80 -1.07 5.29 2.77
CA ALA A 80 0.00 4.32 2.51
C ALA A 80 -0.54 2.94 2.10
N ALA A 81 -1.60 2.44 2.75
CA ALA A 81 -2.23 1.18 2.39
C ALA A 81 -2.77 1.18 0.96
N ARG A 82 -3.31 2.32 0.50
CA ARG A 82 -3.79 2.48 -0.88
C ARG A 82 -2.66 2.48 -1.89
N MET A 83 -1.48 2.99 -1.54
CA MET A 83 -0.30 2.90 -2.40
C MET A 83 0.16 1.45 -2.57
N VAL A 84 0.18 0.68 -1.47
CA VAL A 84 0.50 -0.77 -1.49
C VAL A 84 -0.52 -1.51 -2.36
N ARG A 85 -1.80 -1.23 -2.15
CA ARG A 85 -2.89 -1.79 -2.95
C ARG A 85 -2.72 -1.48 -4.44
N ALA A 86 -2.40 -0.23 -4.77
CA ALA A 86 -2.22 0.20 -6.16
C ALA A 86 -1.03 -0.50 -6.83
N ALA A 87 0.07 -0.73 -6.11
CA ALA A 87 1.21 -1.47 -6.62
C ALA A 87 0.79 -2.88 -7.02
N VAL A 88 0.07 -3.62 -6.16
CA VAL A 88 -0.40 -4.97 -6.49
C VAL A 88 -1.43 -4.96 -7.62
N ASP A 89 -2.40 -4.03 -7.59
CA ASP A 89 -3.45 -3.93 -8.62
C ASP A 89 -2.88 -3.63 -10.02
N ARG A 90 -1.82 -2.83 -10.14
CA ARG A 90 -1.15 -2.55 -11.43
C ARG A 90 -0.59 -3.81 -12.10
N HIS A 91 -0.22 -4.80 -11.30
CA HIS A 91 0.31 -6.08 -11.78
C HIS A 91 -0.75 -7.19 -11.80
N HIS A 92 -2.00 -6.87 -11.43
CA HIS A 92 -3.10 -7.83 -11.42
C HIS A 92 -3.34 -8.40 -12.82
N GLY A 93 -3.35 -9.73 -12.94
CA GLY A 93 -3.48 -10.43 -14.23
C GLY A 93 -2.15 -10.71 -14.95
N THR A 94 -1.01 -10.26 -14.42
CA THR A 94 0.31 -10.70 -14.89
C THR A 94 0.66 -12.04 -14.25
N PRO A 95 0.80 -13.14 -15.02
CA PRO A 95 1.08 -14.45 -14.45
C PRO A 95 2.38 -14.46 -13.66
N GLY A 96 2.31 -14.84 -12.38
CA GLY A 96 3.47 -14.94 -11.49
C GLY A 96 3.97 -13.60 -10.94
N ALA A 97 3.25 -12.48 -11.13
CA ALA A 97 3.70 -11.19 -10.60
C ALA A 97 3.63 -11.11 -9.07
N ALA A 98 2.52 -11.56 -8.48
CA ALA A 98 2.28 -11.58 -7.04
C ALA A 98 1.84 -12.98 -6.57
N PRO A 99 2.43 -13.53 -5.49
CA PRO A 99 1.90 -14.69 -4.79
C PRO A 99 0.47 -14.43 -4.28
N GLY A 100 -0.40 -15.45 -4.31
CA GLY A 100 -1.81 -15.29 -3.93
C GLY A 100 -2.05 -14.82 -2.50
N GLU A 101 -1.10 -15.06 -1.59
CA GLU A 101 -1.12 -14.56 -0.23
C GLU A 101 -1.05 -13.02 -0.17
N LEU A 102 -0.14 -12.41 -0.95
CA LEU A 102 -0.04 -10.95 -1.05
C LEU A 102 -1.33 -10.35 -1.62
N THR A 103 -1.89 -10.93 -2.68
CA THR A 103 -3.16 -10.49 -3.25
C THR A 103 -4.27 -10.53 -2.21
N THR A 104 -4.40 -11.65 -1.48
CA THR A 104 -5.44 -11.83 -0.44
C THR A 104 -5.32 -10.84 0.71
N LEU A 105 -4.10 -10.51 1.13
CA LEU A 105 -3.88 -9.51 2.17
C LEU A 105 -4.18 -8.10 1.66
N THR A 106 -3.76 -7.77 0.43
CA THR A 106 -4.07 -6.47 -0.16
C THR A 106 -5.56 -6.28 -0.45
N ASP A 107 -6.34 -7.35 -0.66
CA ASP A 107 -7.83 -7.36 -0.72
C ASP A 107 -8.54 -6.86 0.54
N GLN A 108 -7.82 -6.79 1.66
CA GLN A 108 -8.33 -6.24 2.91
C GLN A 108 -7.93 -4.78 3.14
N LEU A 109 -7.07 -4.23 2.26
CA LEU A 109 -6.68 -2.82 2.33
C LEU A 109 -7.71 -1.91 1.63
N PRO A 110 -7.78 -0.63 2.01
CA PRO A 110 -8.63 0.33 1.32
C PRO A 110 -8.30 0.39 -0.18
N PRO A 111 -9.32 0.53 -1.05
CA PRO A 111 -9.13 0.51 -2.49
C PRO A 111 -8.26 1.68 -2.97
N ALA A 112 -7.38 1.40 -3.93
CA ALA A 112 -6.58 2.41 -4.58
C ALA A 112 -7.48 3.43 -5.32
N PRO A 113 -7.15 4.74 -5.30
CA PRO A 113 -7.75 5.69 -6.22
C PRO A 113 -7.40 5.29 -7.68
N PRO A 114 -8.33 5.44 -8.64
CA PRO A 114 -8.07 5.15 -10.06
C PRO A 114 -6.83 5.85 -10.64
N GLU A 115 -6.45 6.98 -10.06
CA GLU A 115 -5.28 7.77 -10.45
C GLU A 115 -3.95 7.06 -10.14
N LEU A 116 -3.91 6.13 -9.18
CA LEU A 116 -2.71 5.34 -8.84
C LEU A 116 -2.53 4.07 -9.70
N LEU A 117 -3.52 3.75 -10.53
CA LEU A 117 -3.54 2.55 -11.38
C LEU A 117 -3.04 2.81 -12.81
N ARG A 118 -2.53 4.02 -13.08
CA ARG A 118 -2.11 4.48 -14.40
C ARG A 118 -0.64 4.20 -14.67
#